data_AF-A0AAN8VM09-F1
#
_entry.id   AF-A0AAN8VM09-F1
#
_cell.length_a   1.000
_cell.length_b   1.000
_cell.length_c   1.000
_cell.angle_alpha   90.00
_cell.angle_beta   90.00
_cell.angle_gamma   90.00
#
_symmetry.space_group_name_H-M   'P 1'
#
loop_
_entity.id
_entity.type
_entity.pdbx_description
1 polymer ?
#
loop_
_entity_poly.entity_id
_entity_poly.type
_entity_poly.pdbx_seq_one_letter_code
_entity_poly.pdbx_strand_id
1 'polypeptide(L)'
;MASSIDLFPTVDRGSGYGGTNILALPHDVLLTHILTRLDGPTLSSAACASSTLHSLSSDRKLWIDICESTWPSTADPRMRQLIGSFPSGHRSLFSDSFPLLAPNPDTASPIPHPGRPSNGTMELISAVDIHCKNQPIFSKVQNVETESGWFLGSPFIVDLLSPKDSIPTQIKHNDRADEDDKFLKDLEENMTLSWIVVDPNLTRSVNLSGRRPISVERHWLNGDVQLKYVTILTGDRQSPSEYVQCEIVVTCGGCEGEEMHVREVTLQVEDLEGKCLSGRDSLAILQRAMERGKREKVREGEDGKARHRNFMEMRKERTERKQRREKVIDMVCVTVMVAIFLAYWSYVLFLR
;
A
#
# COMPACT_ATOMS: atom_id res chain seq x y z
N MET A 1 -43.42 -40.50 -17.27
CA MET A 1 -43.72 -39.19 -16.67
C MET A 1 -42.44 -38.36 -16.77
N ALA A 2 -42.10 -37.78 -17.92
CA ALA A 2 -42.71 -36.64 -18.62
C ALA A 2 -42.51 -35.30 -17.89
N SER A 3 -41.51 -34.52 -18.34
CA SER A 3 -41.54 -33.07 -18.63
C SER A 3 -40.09 -32.65 -18.97
N SER A 4 -39.66 -32.75 -20.23
CA SER A 4 -39.60 -31.66 -21.21
C SER A 4 -39.35 -30.26 -20.61
N ILE A 5 -38.18 -29.70 -20.94
CA ILE A 5 -37.91 -28.26 -20.87
C ILE A 5 -37.47 -27.84 -22.27
N ASP A 6 -38.13 -26.81 -22.77
CA ASP A 6 -38.25 -26.42 -24.16
C ASP A 6 -36.97 -25.89 -24.82
N LEU A 7 -37.02 -26.06 -26.15
CA LEU A 7 -36.13 -25.57 -27.19
C LEU A 7 -35.67 -24.12 -27.01
N PHE A 8 -34.37 -23.92 -27.25
CA PHE A 8 -33.81 -22.63 -27.67
C PHE A 8 -34.54 -22.09 -28.91
N PRO A 9 -34.86 -20.79 -28.98
CA PRO A 9 -35.37 -20.22 -30.22
C PRO A 9 -34.23 -20.12 -31.23
N THR A 10 -34.34 -20.88 -32.32
CA THR A 10 -33.67 -20.57 -33.59
C THR A 10 -34.15 -19.20 -34.07
N VAL A 11 -33.28 -18.21 -33.98
CA VAL A 11 -33.49 -16.89 -34.59
C VAL A 11 -33.32 -17.03 -36.10
N ASP A 12 -34.40 -16.72 -36.79
CA ASP A 12 -34.52 -16.68 -38.24
C ASP A 12 -33.63 -15.58 -38.85
N ARG A 13 -32.98 -15.92 -39.97
CA ARG A 13 -32.04 -15.04 -40.70
C ARG A 13 -32.83 -14.25 -41.74
N GLY A 14 -33.04 -12.97 -41.46
CA GLY A 14 -33.55 -11.99 -42.43
C GLY A 14 -32.65 -10.75 -42.48
N SER A 15 -31.76 -10.73 -43.49
CA SER A 15 -30.99 -9.62 -44.07
C SER A 15 -31.18 -8.20 -43.51
N GLY A 16 -30.08 -7.57 -43.06
CA GLY A 16 -30.03 -6.10 -43.08
C GLY A 16 -29.06 -5.33 -42.19
N TYR A 17 -28.11 -5.94 -41.47
CA TYR A 17 -26.93 -5.23 -40.93
C TYR A 17 -25.85 -6.28 -40.67
N GLY A 18 -24.81 -6.31 -41.48
CA GLY A 18 -23.68 -7.22 -41.31
C GLY A 18 -22.87 -6.83 -40.09
N GLY A 19 -23.32 -7.25 -38.90
CA GLY A 19 -22.55 -7.13 -37.68
C GLY A 19 -21.33 -8.04 -37.76
N THR A 20 -20.19 -7.52 -38.17
CA THR A 20 -18.91 -8.22 -38.10
C THR A 20 -18.56 -8.42 -36.62
N ASN A 21 -18.59 -9.68 -36.18
CA ASN A 21 -18.16 -10.03 -34.83
C ASN A 21 -16.65 -9.72 -34.70
N ILE A 22 -16.24 -9.07 -33.61
CA ILE A 22 -14.82 -8.80 -33.31
C ILE A 22 -13.97 -10.08 -33.31
N LEU A 23 -14.57 -11.21 -32.95
CA LEU A 23 -13.91 -12.53 -32.96
C LEU A 23 -13.72 -13.11 -34.37
N ALA A 24 -14.30 -12.48 -35.41
CA ALA A 24 -14.04 -12.85 -36.80
C ALA A 24 -12.72 -12.27 -37.33
N LEU A 25 -12.06 -11.39 -36.56
CA LEU A 25 -10.73 -10.91 -36.89
C LEU A 25 -9.68 -12.01 -36.69
N PRO A 26 -8.59 -11.99 -37.47
CA PRO A 26 -7.42 -12.83 -37.23
C PRO A 26 -6.85 -12.65 -35.81
N HIS A 27 -6.37 -13.74 -35.20
CA HIS A 27 -5.90 -13.75 -33.81
C HIS A 27 -4.66 -12.88 -33.59
N ASP A 28 -3.78 -12.81 -34.60
CA ASP A 28 -2.62 -11.92 -34.62
C ASP A 28 -3.02 -10.45 -34.60
N VAL A 29 -4.07 -10.05 -35.34
CA VAL A 29 -4.60 -8.69 -35.31
C VAL A 29 -5.19 -8.36 -33.94
N LEU A 30 -5.99 -9.28 -33.38
CA LEU A 30 -6.55 -9.13 -32.03
C LEU A 30 -5.43 -8.96 -30.99
N LEU A 31 -4.41 -9.81 -31.02
CA LEU A 31 -3.33 -9.79 -30.05
C LEU A 31 -2.43 -8.57 -30.21
N THR A 32 -1.97 -8.26 -31.43
CA THR A 32 -0.92 -7.24 -31.66
C THR A 32 -1.45 -5.81 -31.74
N HIS A 33 -2.70 -5.59 -32.16
CA HIS A 33 -3.24 -4.25 -32.40
C HIS A 33 -4.37 -3.85 -31.44
N ILE A 34 -5.06 -4.82 -30.84
CA ILE A 34 -6.21 -4.55 -29.96
C ILE A 34 -5.82 -4.80 -28.50
N LEU A 35 -5.44 -6.03 -28.15
CA LEU A 35 -5.16 -6.39 -26.75
C LEU A 35 -3.93 -5.70 -26.16
N THR A 36 -2.89 -5.44 -26.97
CA THR A 36 -1.70 -4.65 -26.56
C THR A 36 -2.01 -3.21 -26.15
N ARG A 37 -3.19 -2.68 -26.48
CA ARG A 37 -3.60 -1.31 -26.13
C ARG A 37 -4.47 -1.23 -24.88
N LEU A 38 -4.85 -2.37 -24.31
CA LEU A 38 -5.70 -2.43 -23.13
C LEU A 38 -4.83 -2.38 -21.87
N ASP A 39 -5.30 -1.66 -20.85
CA ASP A 39 -4.73 -1.73 -19.51
C ASP A 39 -5.12 -3.04 -18.82
N GLY A 40 -4.42 -3.41 -17.75
CA GLY A 40 -4.65 -4.69 -17.06
C GLY A 40 -6.10 -4.95 -16.63
N PRO A 41 -6.84 -3.97 -16.07
CA PRO A 41 -8.26 -4.13 -15.75
C PRO A 41 -9.14 -4.34 -16.98
N THR A 42 -8.93 -3.58 -18.06
CA THR A 42 -9.73 -3.74 -19.29
C THR A 42 -9.41 -5.06 -19.98
N LEU A 43 -8.15 -5.49 -19.99
CA LEU A 43 -7.72 -6.79 -20.49
C LEU A 43 -8.38 -7.93 -19.67
N SER A 44 -8.41 -7.80 -18.34
CA SER A 44 -9.11 -8.75 -17.46
C SER A 44 -10.61 -8.81 -17.75
N SER A 45 -11.23 -7.66 -17.99
CA SER A 45 -12.65 -7.57 -18.34
C SER A 45 -12.94 -8.21 -19.70
N ALA A 46 -12.08 -7.99 -20.69
CA ALA A 46 -12.18 -8.60 -22.02
C ALA A 46 -12.04 -10.13 -21.94
N ALA A 47 -11.15 -10.63 -21.09
CA ALA A 47 -10.94 -12.05 -20.85
C ALA A 47 -12.19 -12.77 -20.30
N CYS A 48 -13.13 -12.05 -19.68
CA CYS A 48 -14.38 -12.62 -19.17
C CYS A 48 -15.49 -12.70 -20.23
N ALA A 49 -15.33 -12.06 -21.39
CA ALA A 49 -16.38 -11.96 -22.40
C ALA A 49 -16.52 -13.21 -23.29
N SER A 50 -15.44 -13.96 -23.51
CA SER A 50 -15.45 -15.21 -24.27
C SER A 50 -14.22 -16.08 -23.97
N SER A 51 -14.29 -17.38 -24.25
CA SER A 51 -13.16 -18.30 -24.12
C SER A 51 -11.99 -17.94 -25.06
N THR A 52 -12.28 -17.43 -26.26
CA THR A 52 -11.25 -16.95 -27.21
C THR A 52 -10.50 -15.75 -26.64
N LEU A 53 -11.22 -14.74 -26.14
CA LEU A 53 -10.59 -13.57 -25.51
C LEU A 53 -9.87 -13.95 -24.23
N HIS A 54 -10.40 -14.90 -23.45
CA HIS A 54 -9.71 -15.44 -22.27
C HIS A 54 -8.35 -16.02 -22.62
N SER A 55 -8.30 -16.87 -23.66
CA SER A 55 -7.07 -17.51 -24.14
C SER A 55 -6.06 -16.46 -24.62
N LEU A 56 -6.49 -15.54 -25.48
CA LEU A 56 -5.62 -14.48 -26.01
C LEU A 56 -5.12 -13.51 -24.92
N SER A 57 -5.98 -13.14 -23.97
CA SER A 57 -5.62 -12.25 -22.87
C SER A 57 -4.72 -12.92 -21.82
N SER A 58 -4.54 -14.23 -21.89
CA SER A 58 -3.61 -14.97 -21.02
C SER A 58 -2.18 -14.99 -21.56
N ASP A 59 -1.92 -14.34 -22.70
CA ASP A 59 -0.58 -14.22 -23.27
C ASP A 59 0.39 -13.57 -22.28
N ARG A 60 1.54 -14.21 -22.08
CA ARG A 60 2.53 -13.79 -21.08
C ARG A 60 3.13 -12.42 -21.40
N LYS A 61 3.33 -12.11 -22.68
CA LYS A 61 3.98 -10.86 -23.10
C LYS A 61 3.09 -9.66 -22.79
N LEU A 62 1.77 -9.78 -23.00
CA LEU A 62 0.82 -8.74 -22.61
C LEU A 62 0.96 -8.35 -21.13
N TRP A 63 1.04 -9.33 -20.23
CA TRP A 63 1.17 -9.06 -18.79
C TRP A 63 2.54 -8.54 -18.39
N ILE A 64 3.62 -8.96 -19.07
CA ILE A 64 4.95 -8.34 -18.90
C ILE A 64 4.89 -6.86 -19.27
N ASP A 65 4.41 -6.56 -20.47
CA ASP A 65 4.34 -5.19 -21.00
C ASP A 65 3.43 -4.31 -20.12
N ILE A 66 2.31 -4.84 -19.62
CA ILE A 66 1.41 -4.15 -18.68
C ILE A 66 2.09 -3.89 -17.34
N CYS A 67 2.77 -4.88 -16.75
CA CYS A 67 3.48 -4.69 -15.49
C CYS A 67 4.60 -3.66 -15.63
N GLU A 68 5.44 -3.75 -16.66
CA GLU A 68 6.58 -2.85 -16.84
C GLU A 68 6.16 -1.42 -17.19
N SER A 69 5.04 -1.24 -17.90
CA SER A 69 4.47 0.09 -18.16
C SER A 69 3.77 0.69 -16.94
N THR A 70 3.21 -0.14 -16.05
CA THR A 70 2.55 0.33 -14.81
C THR A 70 3.57 0.57 -13.69
N TRP A 71 4.58 -0.29 -13.61
CA TRP A 71 5.58 -0.37 -12.55
C TRP A 71 6.96 -0.66 -13.18
N PRO A 72 7.71 0.38 -13.58
CA PRO A 72 9.03 0.22 -14.20
C PRO A 72 9.99 -0.66 -13.38
N SER A 73 9.86 -0.68 -12.06
CA SER A 73 10.64 -1.52 -11.15
C SER A 73 10.49 -3.03 -11.42
N THR A 74 9.42 -3.46 -12.10
CA THR A 74 9.24 -4.88 -12.48
C THR A 74 10.13 -5.32 -13.63
N ALA A 75 10.72 -4.39 -14.38
CA ALA A 75 11.67 -4.70 -15.44
C ALA A 75 13.06 -5.08 -14.90
N ASP A 76 13.32 -4.83 -13.62
CA ASP A 76 14.56 -5.23 -12.96
C ASP A 76 14.81 -6.75 -13.10
N PRO A 77 16.04 -7.19 -13.45
CA PRO A 77 16.32 -8.61 -13.70
C PRO A 77 15.96 -9.54 -12.52
N ARG A 78 16.20 -9.08 -11.29
CA ARG A 78 15.88 -9.86 -10.08
C ARG A 78 14.37 -9.94 -9.90
N MET A 79 13.67 -8.84 -10.12
CA MET A 79 12.21 -8.81 -10.06
C MET A 79 11.58 -9.70 -11.15
N ARG A 80 12.08 -9.66 -12.38
CA ARG A 80 11.63 -10.56 -13.47
C ARG A 80 11.83 -12.04 -13.13
N GLN A 81 12.97 -12.39 -12.55
CA GLN A 81 13.24 -13.76 -12.11
C GLN A 81 12.27 -14.20 -11.00
N LEU A 82 12.07 -13.32 -10.01
CA LEU A 82 11.15 -13.55 -8.89
C LEU A 82 9.70 -13.70 -9.35
N ILE A 83 9.20 -12.78 -10.18
CA ILE A 83 7.85 -12.87 -10.74
C ILE A 83 7.69 -14.17 -11.54
N GLY A 84 8.76 -14.66 -12.17
CA GLY A 84 8.77 -15.96 -12.86
C GLY A 84 8.41 -17.15 -11.98
N SER A 85 8.56 -17.07 -10.65
CA SER A 85 8.16 -18.14 -9.72
C SER A 85 6.70 -18.08 -9.30
N PHE A 86 5.98 -17.01 -9.62
CA PHE A 86 4.57 -16.85 -9.24
C PHE A 86 3.68 -17.82 -10.03
N PRO A 87 2.55 -18.31 -9.46
CA PRO A 87 1.67 -19.27 -10.12
C PRO A 87 1.18 -18.85 -11.51
N SER A 88 1.00 -17.56 -11.78
CA SER A 88 0.67 -17.01 -13.10
C SER A 88 1.56 -15.82 -13.49
N GLY A 89 2.79 -15.78 -12.98
CA GLY A 89 3.77 -14.76 -13.32
C GLY A 89 3.28 -13.33 -13.09
N HIS A 90 3.49 -12.48 -14.10
CA HIS A 90 3.13 -11.06 -14.09
C HIS A 90 1.63 -10.82 -13.90
N ARG A 91 0.78 -11.77 -14.34
CA ARG A 91 -0.66 -11.68 -14.11
C ARG A 91 -1.02 -11.81 -12.63
N SER A 92 -0.34 -12.71 -11.90
CA SER A 92 -0.51 -12.85 -10.45
C SER A 92 -0.02 -11.60 -9.73
N LEU A 93 1.17 -11.09 -10.08
CA LEU A 93 1.68 -9.84 -9.52
C LEU A 93 0.69 -8.68 -9.72
N PHE A 94 0.20 -8.51 -10.94
CA PHE A 94 -0.77 -7.46 -11.27
C PHE A 94 -2.06 -7.60 -10.48
N SER A 95 -2.62 -8.82 -10.41
CA SER A 95 -3.82 -9.09 -9.62
C SER A 95 -3.63 -8.79 -8.14
N ASP A 96 -2.46 -9.08 -7.59
CA ASP A 96 -2.14 -8.91 -6.17
C ASP A 96 -1.87 -7.44 -5.80
N SER A 97 -1.28 -6.67 -6.72
CA SER A 97 -0.73 -5.32 -6.47
C SER A 97 -1.51 -4.16 -7.09
N PHE A 98 -2.34 -4.40 -8.12
CA PHE A 98 -3.12 -3.34 -8.75
C PHE A 98 -4.29 -2.84 -7.87
N PRO A 99 -5.13 -3.71 -7.28
CA PRO A 99 -6.21 -3.26 -6.41
C PRO A 99 -5.66 -2.57 -5.14
N LEU A 100 -6.44 -1.64 -4.58
CA LEU A 100 -6.08 -1.06 -3.28
C LEU A 100 -6.35 -2.07 -2.18
N LEU A 101 -5.48 -2.04 -1.20
CA LEU A 101 -5.64 -2.83 0.00
C LEU A 101 -6.61 -2.13 0.95
N ALA A 102 -7.56 -2.89 1.47
CA ALA A 102 -8.56 -2.40 2.41
C ALA A 102 -8.46 -3.17 3.73
N PRO A 103 -8.71 -2.51 4.87
CA PRO A 103 -8.89 -3.20 6.14
C PRO A 103 -9.98 -4.26 6.00
N ASN A 104 -9.68 -5.47 6.47
CA ASN A 104 -10.64 -6.55 6.53
C ASN A 104 -10.77 -7.01 7.99
N PRO A 105 -11.81 -6.56 8.71
CA PRO A 105 -11.96 -6.90 10.12
C PRO A 105 -12.03 -8.43 10.31
N ASP A 106 -12.54 -9.19 9.34
CA ASP A 106 -12.67 -10.65 9.43
C ASP A 106 -11.32 -11.38 9.35
N THR A 107 -10.24 -10.68 8.97
CA THR A 107 -8.88 -11.24 8.90
C THR A 107 -8.09 -11.03 10.20
N ALA A 108 -8.68 -10.35 11.17
CA ALA A 108 -8.02 -10.14 12.45
C ALA A 108 -7.91 -11.46 13.21
N SER A 109 -6.68 -11.95 13.33
CA SER A 109 -6.31 -13.11 14.12
C SER A 109 -5.18 -12.69 15.06
N PRO A 110 -5.08 -13.28 16.26
CA PRO A 110 -3.95 -13.03 17.16
C PRO A 110 -2.63 -13.23 16.42
N ILE A 111 -1.69 -12.29 16.54
CA ILE A 111 -0.33 -12.51 16.04
C ILE A 111 0.22 -13.74 16.80
N PRO A 112 0.75 -14.77 16.10
CA PRO A 112 1.28 -15.94 16.77
C PRO A 112 2.29 -15.55 17.86
N HIS A 113 2.17 -16.16 19.04
CA HIS A 113 3.10 -15.94 20.15
C HIS A 113 4.58 -16.07 19.71
N PRO A 114 5.52 -15.36 20.38
CA PRO A 114 6.94 -15.26 20.00
C PRO A 114 7.75 -16.57 19.90
N GLY A 115 7.13 -17.74 20.00
CA GLY A 115 7.75 -19.06 19.83
C GLY A 115 7.29 -19.87 18.63
N ARG A 116 6.32 -19.39 17.81
CA ARG A 116 5.96 -20.10 16.58
C ARG A 116 6.85 -19.59 15.44
N PRO A 117 7.65 -20.45 14.77
CA PRO A 117 8.36 -20.03 13.58
C PRO A 117 7.32 -19.61 12.56
N SER A 118 7.31 -18.32 12.20
CA SER A 118 6.78 -17.90 10.91
C SER A 118 7.49 -18.76 9.87
N ASN A 119 6.79 -19.29 8.87
CA ASN A 119 7.45 -19.93 7.73
C ASN A 119 8.44 -18.90 7.18
N GLY A 120 9.73 -19.12 7.44
CA GLY A 120 10.72 -18.06 7.54
C GLY A 120 10.94 -17.41 6.20
N THR A 121 10.26 -16.28 5.95
CA THR A 121 10.62 -15.39 4.86
C THR A 121 12.02 -14.89 5.16
N MET A 122 12.94 -15.20 4.26
CA MET A 122 14.36 -14.83 4.38
C MET A 122 14.59 -13.37 3.97
N GLU A 123 13.77 -12.89 3.04
CA GLU A 123 13.84 -11.53 2.53
C GLU A 123 12.47 -11.01 2.09
N LEU A 124 12.29 -9.69 2.19
CA LEU A 124 11.23 -8.96 1.50
C LEU A 124 11.86 -8.11 0.41
N ILE A 125 11.21 -8.07 -0.76
CA ILE A 125 11.66 -7.27 -1.89
C ILE A 125 10.64 -6.17 -2.12
N SER A 126 11.08 -4.91 -2.05
CA SER A 126 10.27 -3.73 -2.37
C SER A 126 10.58 -3.25 -3.79
N ALA A 127 9.56 -3.20 -4.63
CA ALA A 127 9.56 -2.55 -5.94
C ALA A 127 8.82 -1.22 -5.81
N VAL A 128 9.52 -0.11 -6.03
CA VAL A 128 8.99 1.23 -5.75
C VAL A 128 9.10 2.09 -6.98
N ASP A 129 7.97 2.68 -7.37
CA ASP A 129 7.85 3.54 -8.54
C ASP A 129 7.07 4.81 -8.19
N ILE A 130 7.62 5.97 -8.53
CA ILE A 130 6.96 7.28 -8.38
C ILE A 130 6.76 7.87 -9.77
N HIS A 131 5.54 8.29 -10.05
CA HIS A 131 5.17 8.91 -11.31
C HIS A 131 4.63 10.32 -11.09
N CYS A 132 4.98 11.23 -11.98
CA CYS A 132 4.40 12.55 -12.10
C CYS A 132 3.71 12.65 -13.47
N LYS A 133 2.41 12.96 -13.51
CA LYS A 133 1.64 13.09 -14.78
C LYS A 133 1.77 11.83 -15.66
N ASN A 134 1.71 10.65 -15.02
CA ASN A 134 1.90 9.32 -15.63
C ASN A 134 3.30 9.07 -16.23
N GLN A 135 4.29 9.91 -15.95
CA GLN A 135 5.69 9.66 -16.33
C GLN A 135 6.50 9.23 -15.10
N PRO A 136 7.30 8.15 -15.19
CA PRO A 136 8.11 7.71 -14.06
C PRO A 136 9.24 8.71 -13.80
N ILE A 137 9.36 9.16 -12.55
CA ILE A 137 10.43 10.06 -12.07
C ILE A 137 11.40 9.35 -11.12
N PHE A 138 10.98 8.22 -10.54
CA PHE A 138 11.79 7.39 -9.65
C PHE A 138 11.36 5.93 -9.80
N SER A 139 12.32 5.02 -9.87
CA SER A 139 12.08 3.57 -9.87
C SER A 139 13.25 2.86 -9.20
N LYS A 140 12.97 2.03 -8.19
CA LYS A 140 14.00 1.29 -7.46
C LYS A 140 13.48 -0.04 -6.92
N VAL A 141 14.36 -1.05 -6.92
CA VAL A 141 14.16 -2.30 -6.20
C VAL A 141 15.08 -2.33 -4.98
N GLN A 142 14.53 -2.62 -3.80
CA GLN A 142 15.25 -2.70 -2.53
C GLN A 142 14.94 -4.02 -1.84
N ASN A 143 15.98 -4.65 -1.29
CA ASN A 143 15.85 -5.90 -0.55
C ASN A 143 16.03 -5.63 0.95
N VAL A 144 15.22 -6.30 1.76
CA VAL A 144 15.26 -6.22 3.22
C VAL A 144 15.39 -7.65 3.75
N GLU A 145 16.49 -7.94 4.43
CA GLU A 145 16.71 -9.22 5.11
C GLU A 145 15.84 -9.30 6.37
N THR A 146 15.11 -10.41 6.53
CA THR A 146 14.07 -10.53 7.56
C THR A 146 14.41 -11.50 8.70
N GLU A 147 15.52 -12.22 8.61
CA GLU A 147 15.93 -13.19 9.65
C GLU A 147 16.80 -12.58 10.75
N SER A 148 17.48 -11.46 10.47
CA SER A 148 18.39 -10.87 11.43
C SER A 148 17.67 -10.49 12.73
N GLY A 149 18.29 -10.79 13.88
CA GLY A 149 17.75 -10.37 15.18
C GLY A 149 17.57 -8.85 15.27
N TRP A 150 18.40 -8.10 14.54
CA TRP A 150 18.26 -6.65 14.37
C TRP A 150 16.95 -6.29 13.66
N PHE A 151 16.62 -6.90 12.52
CA PHE A 151 15.35 -6.67 11.85
C PHE A 151 14.16 -7.02 12.76
N LEU A 152 14.19 -8.20 13.38
CA LEU A 152 13.07 -8.70 14.18
C LEU A 152 12.80 -7.85 15.43
N GLY A 153 13.83 -7.19 15.98
CA GLY A 153 13.73 -6.35 17.18
C GLY A 153 13.60 -4.85 16.90
N SER A 154 13.96 -4.38 15.70
CA SER A 154 13.98 -2.95 15.35
C SER A 154 12.67 -2.48 14.73
N PRO A 155 12.35 -1.17 14.83
CA PRO A 155 11.30 -0.56 14.05
C PRO A 155 11.41 -0.92 12.56
N PHE A 156 10.30 -1.33 11.95
CA PHE A 156 10.23 -1.60 10.51
C PHE A 156 10.19 -0.27 9.76
N ILE A 157 11.36 0.14 9.28
CA ILE A 157 11.56 1.34 8.47
C ILE A 157 12.38 0.94 7.26
N VAL A 158 11.91 1.27 6.06
CA VAL A 158 12.63 1.04 4.81
C VAL A 158 12.89 2.39 4.17
N ASP A 159 14.15 2.78 4.13
CA ASP A 159 14.62 3.99 3.43
C ASP A 159 15.28 3.57 2.11
N LEU A 160 14.88 4.21 1.02
CA LEU A 160 15.39 3.92 -0.32
C LEU A 160 16.52 4.84 -0.76
N LEU A 161 16.70 6.01 -0.14
CA LEU A 161 17.72 6.97 -0.56
C LEU A 161 18.65 7.27 0.60
N SER A 162 19.95 7.15 0.36
CA SER A 162 20.92 7.61 1.35
C SER A 162 20.87 9.15 1.40
N PRO A 163 21.25 9.80 2.51
CA PRO A 163 21.27 11.27 2.61
C PRO A 163 22.11 12.02 1.56
N LYS A 164 22.94 11.29 0.79
CA LYS A 164 23.78 11.83 -0.29
C LYS A 164 23.20 11.60 -1.69
N ASP A 165 22.17 10.77 -1.78
CA ASP A 165 21.56 10.39 -3.05
C ASP A 165 20.36 11.32 -3.28
N SER A 166 20.44 12.18 -4.29
CA SER A 166 19.30 12.96 -4.74
C SER A 166 19.09 12.71 -6.22
N ILE A 167 17.85 12.43 -6.62
CA ILE A 167 17.52 12.10 -8.01
C ILE A 167 16.80 13.30 -8.63
N PRO A 168 17.35 13.90 -9.69
CA PRO A 168 16.70 15.03 -10.36
C PRO A 168 15.40 14.60 -11.01
N THR A 169 14.40 15.48 -10.94
CA THR A 169 13.11 15.28 -11.61
C THR A 169 12.86 16.42 -12.59
N GLN A 170 12.08 16.17 -13.64
CA GLN A 170 11.71 17.19 -14.63
C GLN A 170 10.67 18.19 -14.11
N ILE A 171 10.40 18.20 -12.80
CA ILE A 171 9.39 19.04 -12.18
C ILE A 171 10.03 20.39 -11.88
N LYS A 172 9.54 21.42 -12.55
CA LYS A 172 9.99 22.80 -12.36
C LYS A 172 9.29 23.44 -11.17
N HIS A 173 10.07 24.08 -10.31
CA HIS A 173 9.58 24.88 -9.20
C HIS A 173 9.45 26.36 -9.61
N ASN A 174 8.38 27.03 -9.16
CA ASN A 174 8.20 28.47 -9.32
C ASN A 174 8.13 29.12 -7.94
N ASP A 175 9.08 30.01 -7.61
CA ASP A 175 9.27 30.61 -6.28
C ASP A 175 8.24 31.71 -5.87
N ARG A 176 7.01 31.73 -6.43
CA ARG A 176 6.00 32.75 -6.08
C ARG A 176 4.95 32.23 -5.10
N ALA A 177 4.73 32.95 -4.00
CA ALA A 177 3.81 32.57 -2.92
C ALA A 177 2.37 32.25 -3.37
N ASP A 178 1.78 33.04 -4.29
CA ASP A 178 0.43 32.76 -4.83
C ASP A 178 0.39 31.53 -5.76
N GLU A 179 1.54 31.13 -6.30
CA GLU A 179 1.70 29.95 -7.14
C GLU A 179 2.05 28.70 -6.31
N ASP A 180 2.46 28.87 -5.04
CA ASP A 180 2.92 27.78 -4.18
C ASP A 180 1.76 26.87 -3.78
N ASP A 181 0.63 27.42 -3.34
CA ASP A 181 -0.59 26.64 -3.05
C ASP A 181 -1.09 25.89 -4.30
N LYS A 182 -0.97 26.53 -5.48
CA LYS A 182 -1.33 25.91 -6.75
C LYS A 182 -0.36 24.78 -7.13
N PHE A 183 0.93 24.97 -6.85
CA PHE A 183 1.97 23.98 -7.08
C PHE A 183 1.80 22.75 -6.17
N LEU A 184 1.58 22.94 -4.87
CA LEU A 184 1.31 21.84 -3.93
C LEU A 184 0.06 21.05 -4.35
N LYS A 185 -0.98 21.75 -4.83
CA LYS A 185 -2.17 21.11 -5.37
C LYS A 185 -1.91 20.36 -6.68
N ASP A 186 -1.09 20.89 -7.59
CA ASP A 186 -0.68 20.19 -8.82
C ASP A 186 0.09 18.91 -8.48
N LEU A 187 0.97 18.95 -7.47
CA LEU A 187 1.66 17.76 -6.98
C LEU A 187 0.68 16.75 -6.38
N GLU A 188 -0.27 17.19 -5.56
CA GLU A 188 -1.28 16.33 -4.96
C GLU A 188 -2.13 15.59 -6.01
N GLU A 189 -2.47 16.28 -7.11
CA GLU A 189 -3.32 15.74 -8.17
C GLU A 189 -2.56 14.83 -9.15
N ASN A 190 -1.27 15.08 -9.37
CA ASN A 190 -0.49 14.44 -10.44
C ASN A 190 0.61 13.49 -9.97
N MET A 191 0.97 13.48 -8.69
CA MET A 191 1.94 12.55 -8.14
C MET A 191 1.27 11.25 -7.73
N THR A 192 1.83 10.14 -8.22
CA THR A 192 1.40 8.82 -7.82
C THR A 192 2.58 7.95 -7.42
N LEU A 193 2.33 7.03 -6.50
CA LEU A 193 3.33 6.13 -5.97
C LEU A 193 2.80 4.71 -5.98
N SER A 194 3.65 3.75 -6.30
CA SER A 194 3.45 2.32 -6.08
C SER A 194 4.58 1.79 -5.23
N TRP A 195 4.25 1.17 -4.09
CA TRP A 195 5.22 0.47 -3.24
C TRP A 195 4.78 -0.97 -3.12
N ILE A 196 5.30 -1.81 -4.01
CA ILE A 196 4.97 -3.23 -4.07
C ILE A 196 5.97 -3.99 -3.23
N VAL A 197 5.48 -4.60 -2.16
CA VAL A 197 6.26 -5.56 -1.37
C VAL A 197 5.97 -6.96 -1.89
N VAL A 198 7.03 -7.72 -2.16
CA VAL A 198 6.98 -9.12 -2.58
C VAL A 198 7.60 -9.98 -1.50
N ASP A 199 6.89 -11.04 -1.12
CA ASP A 199 7.42 -12.14 -0.33
C ASP A 199 7.75 -13.31 -1.28
N PRO A 200 9.04 -13.61 -1.51
CA PRO A 200 9.46 -14.70 -2.41
C PRO A 200 8.99 -16.08 -1.97
N ASN A 201 8.85 -16.30 -0.66
CA ASN A 201 8.44 -17.60 -0.12
C ASN A 201 6.94 -17.82 -0.31
N LEU A 202 6.14 -16.75 -0.15
CA LEU A 202 4.71 -16.81 -0.43
C LEU A 202 4.41 -16.76 -1.92
N THR A 203 5.35 -16.29 -2.76
CA THR A 203 5.12 -15.96 -4.18
C THR A 203 3.93 -15.02 -4.37
N ARG A 204 3.81 -14.07 -3.43
CA ARG A 204 2.72 -13.10 -3.32
C ARG A 204 3.28 -11.71 -3.24
N SER A 205 2.44 -10.75 -3.64
CA SER A 205 2.78 -9.34 -3.53
C SER A 205 1.65 -8.54 -2.91
N VAL A 206 1.98 -7.33 -2.49
CA VAL A 206 1.02 -6.37 -1.98
C VAL A 206 1.51 -4.96 -2.25
N ASN A 207 0.62 -4.10 -2.73
CA ASN A 207 0.90 -2.68 -2.87
C ASN A 207 0.49 -1.95 -1.58
N LEU A 208 1.46 -1.31 -0.93
CA LEU A 208 1.26 -0.56 0.32
C LEU A 208 0.99 0.92 0.10
N SER A 209 0.87 1.36 -1.15
CA SER A 209 0.58 2.74 -1.49
C SER A 209 -0.92 2.98 -1.70
N GLY A 210 -1.41 4.14 -1.25
CA GLY A 210 -2.74 4.64 -1.57
C GLY A 210 -2.90 5.18 -3.00
N ARG A 211 -1.92 4.91 -3.90
CA ARG A 211 -1.69 5.52 -5.22
C ARG A 211 -1.46 7.03 -5.23
N ARG A 212 -2.31 7.83 -4.57
CA ARG A 212 -2.22 9.28 -4.47
C ARG A 212 -1.84 9.73 -3.06
N PRO A 213 -1.18 10.89 -2.91
CA PRO A 213 -0.85 11.41 -1.59
C PRO A 213 -2.13 11.79 -0.84
N ILE A 214 -2.11 11.60 0.48
CA ILE A 214 -3.15 12.05 1.40
C ILE A 214 -2.89 13.48 1.91
N SER A 215 -1.63 13.90 1.91
CA SER A 215 -1.20 15.27 2.17
C SER A 215 0.07 15.59 1.38
N VAL A 216 0.18 16.86 0.99
CA VAL A 216 1.38 17.45 0.37
C VAL A 216 1.67 18.72 1.14
N GLU A 217 2.78 18.74 1.87
CA GLU A 217 3.11 19.82 2.79
C GLU A 217 4.52 20.33 2.53
N ARG A 218 4.70 21.64 2.57
CA ARG A 218 6.02 22.26 2.50
C ARG A 218 6.58 22.40 3.91
N HIS A 219 7.73 21.82 4.15
CA HIS A 219 8.41 21.93 5.42
C HIS A 219 9.00 23.33 5.59
N TRP A 220 8.62 23.99 6.68
CA TRP A 220 8.86 25.43 6.90
C TRP A 220 10.33 25.83 7.05
N LEU A 221 11.22 24.91 7.47
CA LEU A 221 12.65 25.21 7.70
C LEU A 221 13.52 25.11 6.44
N ASN A 222 13.42 24.00 5.72
CA ASN A 222 14.28 23.67 4.57
C ASN A 222 13.58 23.93 3.23
N GLY A 223 12.27 24.19 3.24
CA GLY A 223 11.48 24.38 2.03
C GLY A 223 11.20 23.11 1.25
N ASP A 224 11.60 21.93 1.76
CA ASP A 224 11.36 20.64 1.11
C ASP A 224 9.86 20.33 1.12
N VAL A 225 9.36 19.72 0.05
CA VAL A 225 7.98 19.27 -0.08
C VAL A 225 7.89 17.80 0.31
N GLN A 226 7.02 17.49 1.28
CA GLN A 226 6.74 16.13 1.72
C GLN A 226 5.40 15.68 1.17
N LEU A 227 5.40 14.54 0.48
CA LEU A 227 4.21 13.85 0.02
C LEU A 227 4.00 12.61 0.88
N LYS A 228 2.85 12.56 1.57
CA LYS A 228 2.50 11.46 2.46
C LYS A 228 1.49 10.54 1.79
N TYR A 229 1.77 9.25 1.74
CA TYR A 229 0.86 8.21 1.26
C TYR A 229 0.57 7.25 2.41
N VAL A 230 -0.70 6.90 2.59
CA VAL A 230 -1.10 6.03 3.70
C VAL A 230 -2.01 4.91 3.21
N THR A 231 -1.74 3.71 3.70
CA THR A 231 -2.62 2.55 3.59
C THR A 231 -2.88 2.00 4.99
N ILE A 232 -4.15 1.75 5.30
CA ILE A 232 -4.56 1.18 6.60
C ILE A 232 -4.77 -0.33 6.44
N LEU A 233 -4.14 -1.13 7.30
CA LEU A 233 -4.29 -2.58 7.34
C LEU A 233 -4.95 -3.00 8.65
N THR A 234 -5.52 -4.21 8.62
CA THR A 234 -5.96 -4.89 9.85
C THR A 234 -4.79 -5.64 10.46
N GLY A 235 -4.45 -5.34 11.71
CA GLY A 235 -3.44 -6.08 12.47
C GLY A 235 -4.10 -7.05 13.45
N ASP A 236 -3.84 -6.91 14.75
CA ASP A 236 -4.30 -7.84 15.79
C ASP A 236 -5.41 -7.23 16.66
N ARG A 237 -6.62 -7.81 16.58
CA ARG A 237 -7.83 -7.40 17.32
C ARG A 237 -7.63 -7.31 18.84
N GLN A 238 -6.69 -8.05 19.41
CA GLN A 238 -6.49 -8.10 20.87
C GLN A 238 -5.38 -7.16 21.36
N SER A 239 -4.83 -6.33 20.49
CA SER A 239 -3.65 -5.52 20.78
C SER A 239 -3.80 -4.07 20.29
N PRO A 240 -2.89 -3.14 20.63
CA PRO A 240 -2.88 -1.78 20.07
C PRO A 240 -2.67 -1.75 18.55
N SER A 241 -2.25 -2.86 17.94
CA SER A 241 -2.10 -3.02 16.49
C SER A 241 -3.37 -3.52 15.78
N GLU A 242 -4.57 -3.37 16.36
CA GLU A 242 -5.83 -3.74 15.69
C GLU A 242 -5.92 -3.19 14.26
N TYR A 243 -5.52 -1.93 14.10
CA TYR A 243 -5.26 -1.32 12.81
C TYR A 243 -3.82 -0.84 12.79
N VAL A 244 -3.20 -0.93 11.62
CA VAL A 244 -1.86 -0.40 11.40
C VAL A 244 -1.86 0.49 10.17
N GLN A 245 -1.06 1.53 10.25
CA GLN A 245 -0.83 2.48 9.18
C GLN A 245 0.51 2.15 8.52
N CYS A 246 0.46 1.76 7.25
CA CYS A 246 1.64 1.83 6.38
C CYS A 246 1.72 3.26 5.86
N GLU A 247 2.73 3.99 6.32
CA GLU A 247 2.99 5.36 5.90
C GLU A 247 4.22 5.40 5.03
N ILE A 248 4.08 6.02 3.86
CA ILE A 248 5.16 6.27 2.93
C ILE A 248 5.32 7.79 2.83
N VAL A 249 6.54 8.28 3.06
CA VAL A 249 6.87 9.69 2.91
C VAL A 249 7.88 9.84 1.78
N VAL A 250 7.57 10.70 0.83
CA VAL A 250 8.49 11.13 -0.22
C VAL A 250 8.87 12.57 0.06
N THR A 251 10.14 12.81 0.34
CA THR A 251 10.68 14.16 0.50
C THR A 251 11.32 14.59 -0.81
N CYS A 252 10.79 15.66 -1.37
CA CYS A 252 11.29 16.31 -2.56
C CYS A 252 11.91 17.66 -2.17
N GLY A 253 13.14 17.92 -2.59
CA GLY A 253 13.84 19.17 -2.28
C GLY A 253 14.62 19.69 -3.47
N GLY A 254 14.92 20.98 -3.48
CA GLY A 254 15.70 21.62 -4.55
C GLY A 254 16.05 23.07 -4.21
N CYS A 255 17.34 23.37 -4.22
CA CYS A 255 17.93 24.70 -4.22
C CYS A 255 19.15 24.64 -5.17
N GLU A 256 19.23 25.61 -6.09
CA GLU A 256 20.06 25.70 -7.31
C GLU A 256 19.51 24.96 -8.55
N GLY A 257 18.73 25.69 -9.38
CA GLY A 257 18.47 25.33 -10.78
C GLY A 257 17.03 24.95 -11.17
N GLU A 258 16.01 25.47 -10.47
CA GLU A 258 14.56 25.29 -10.77
C GLU A 258 14.00 23.85 -10.78
N GLU A 259 14.82 22.79 -10.74
CA GLU A 259 14.36 21.39 -10.79
C GLU A 259 14.23 20.76 -9.38
N MET A 260 13.09 20.10 -9.14
CA MET A 260 12.82 19.39 -7.88
C MET A 260 13.54 18.04 -7.85
N HIS A 261 14.18 17.66 -6.75
CA HIS A 261 14.84 16.36 -6.60
C HIS A 261 14.13 15.48 -5.57
N VAL A 262 14.01 14.18 -5.83
CA VAL A 262 13.62 13.22 -4.79
C VAL A 262 14.84 12.97 -3.89
N ARG A 263 14.71 13.27 -2.61
CA ARG A 263 15.79 13.19 -1.61
C ARG A 263 15.64 12.04 -0.64
N GLU A 264 14.41 11.70 -0.30
CA GLU A 264 14.10 10.66 0.68
C GLU A 264 12.81 9.96 0.25
N VAL A 265 12.80 8.64 0.39
CA VAL A 265 11.61 7.82 0.16
C VAL A 265 11.60 6.74 1.23
N THR A 266 10.75 6.95 2.24
CA THR A 266 10.69 6.10 3.43
C THR A 266 9.34 5.41 3.55
N LEU A 267 9.34 4.15 3.98
CA LEU A 267 8.16 3.40 4.40
C LEU A 267 8.31 3.07 5.89
N GLN A 268 7.27 3.32 6.65
CA GLN A 268 7.15 2.92 8.05
C GLN A 268 5.80 2.27 8.34
N VAL A 269 5.76 1.41 9.36
CA VAL A 269 4.52 0.75 9.81
C VAL A 269 4.25 1.12 11.26
N GLU A 270 3.17 1.84 11.51
CA GLU A 270 2.76 2.33 12.82
C GLU A 270 1.47 1.66 13.32
N ASP A 271 1.34 1.50 14.64
CA ASP A 271 0.09 1.13 15.29
C ASP A 271 -0.83 2.34 15.57
N LEU A 272 -1.98 2.09 16.21
CA LEU A 272 -2.93 3.14 16.60
C LEU A 272 -2.36 4.12 17.65
N GLU A 273 -1.26 3.80 18.33
CA GLU A 273 -0.60 4.70 19.28
C GLU A 273 0.49 5.53 18.60
N GLY A 274 0.80 5.28 17.32
CA GLY A 274 1.90 5.92 16.60
C GLY A 274 3.25 5.31 16.83
N LYS A 275 3.29 4.12 17.45
CA LYS A 275 4.54 3.43 17.67
C LYS A 275 4.87 2.64 16.42
N CYS A 276 6.09 2.81 15.92
CA CYS A 276 6.61 1.94 14.86
C CYS A 276 6.65 0.48 15.34
N LEU A 277 6.07 -0.40 14.53
CA LEU A 277 6.06 -1.83 14.78
C LEU A 277 7.42 -2.43 14.51
N SER A 278 7.75 -3.51 15.23
CA SER A 278 8.99 -4.25 14.99
C SER A 278 8.97 -4.90 13.60
N GLY A 279 10.13 -5.24 13.05
CA GLY A 279 10.21 -6.00 11.80
C GLY A 279 9.45 -7.33 11.87
N ARG A 280 9.46 -7.98 13.04
CA ARG A 280 8.67 -9.21 13.29
C ARG A 280 7.17 -8.97 13.16
N ASP A 281 6.65 -7.98 13.87
CA ASP A 281 5.20 -7.71 13.91
C ASP A 281 4.71 -7.22 12.53
N SER A 282 5.48 -6.33 11.91
CA SER A 282 5.22 -5.81 10.56
C SER A 282 5.21 -6.93 9.53
N LEU A 283 6.21 -7.83 9.53
CA LEU A 283 6.25 -8.98 8.62
C LEU A 283 5.00 -9.86 8.79
N ALA A 284 4.61 -10.17 10.03
CA ALA A 284 3.43 -10.99 10.30
C ALA A 284 2.12 -10.32 9.81
N ILE A 285 2.03 -8.99 9.84
CA ILE A 285 0.88 -8.26 9.28
C ILE A 285 0.91 -8.26 7.75
N LEU A 286 2.07 -7.98 7.15
CA LEU A 286 2.24 -7.94 5.70
C LEU A 286 1.94 -9.29 5.05
N GLN A 287 2.43 -10.40 5.62
CA GLN A 287 2.12 -11.75 5.13
C GLN A 287 0.62 -12.05 5.18
N ARG A 288 -0.06 -11.70 6.28
CA ARG A 288 -1.52 -11.84 6.38
C ARG A 288 -2.25 -10.98 5.35
N ALA A 289 -1.76 -9.76 5.10
CA ALA A 289 -2.32 -8.88 4.10
C ALA A 289 -2.12 -9.41 2.66
N MET A 290 -0.98 -10.04 2.37
CA MET A 290 -0.71 -10.73 1.10
C MET A 290 -1.66 -11.91 0.87
N GLU A 291 -1.88 -12.74 1.89
CA GLU A 291 -2.70 -13.95 1.77
C GLU A 291 -4.21 -13.69 1.80
N ARG A 292 -4.67 -12.77 2.66
CA ARG A 292 -6.09 -12.64 3.04
C ARG A 292 -6.61 -11.20 3.01
N GLY A 293 -5.76 -10.23 2.67
CA GLY A 293 -6.15 -8.83 2.64
C GLY A 293 -7.26 -8.57 1.63
N LYS A 294 -8.26 -7.78 2.03
CA LYS A 294 -9.34 -7.39 1.13
C LYS A 294 -8.78 -6.47 0.04
N ARG A 295 -9.03 -6.83 -1.21
CA ARG A 295 -8.63 -6.07 -2.40
C ARG A 295 -9.84 -5.35 -2.96
N GLU A 296 -9.78 -4.03 -3.05
CA GLU A 296 -10.86 -3.21 -3.57
C GLU A 296 -10.44 -2.51 -4.86
N LYS A 297 -11.37 -2.44 -5.80
CA LYS A 297 -11.16 -1.68 -7.03
C LYS A 297 -11.05 -0.21 -6.67
N VAL A 298 -10.00 0.46 -7.14
CA VAL A 298 -9.88 1.92 -7.07
C VAL A 298 -11.12 2.52 -7.70
N ARG A 299 -12.01 3.14 -6.92
CA ARG A 299 -13.06 4.00 -7.48
C ARG A 299 -12.50 5.40 -7.63
N GLU A 300 -12.76 6.02 -8.77
CA GLU A 300 -12.44 7.42 -8.98
C GLU A 300 -13.20 8.26 -7.93
N GLY A 301 -12.48 8.99 -7.10
CA GLY A 301 -13.06 9.72 -5.96
C GLY A 301 -13.19 8.94 -4.64
N GLU A 302 -12.74 7.68 -4.56
CA GLU A 302 -12.61 6.99 -3.27
C GLU A 302 -11.47 7.63 -2.47
N ASP A 303 -11.86 8.39 -1.45
CA ASP A 303 -10.95 9.24 -0.72
C ASP A 303 -10.11 8.40 0.27
N GLY A 304 -8.89 8.06 -0.11
CA GLY A 304 -7.88 7.55 0.83
C GLY A 304 -7.75 8.44 2.06
N LYS A 305 -8.00 9.76 1.93
CA LYS A 305 -8.03 10.69 3.07
C LYS A 305 -9.22 10.45 3.99
N ALA A 306 -10.36 9.95 3.51
CA ALA A 306 -11.48 9.57 4.37
C ALA A 306 -11.12 8.38 5.26
N ARG A 307 -10.45 7.35 4.71
CA ARG A 307 -9.95 6.22 5.51
C ARG A 307 -8.91 6.67 6.52
N HIS A 308 -7.97 7.52 6.10
CA HIS A 308 -6.96 8.09 6.99
C HIS A 308 -7.59 8.95 8.09
N ARG A 309 -8.58 9.79 7.77
CA ARG A 309 -9.32 10.61 8.73
C ARG A 309 -10.02 9.75 9.79
N ASN A 310 -10.72 8.69 9.37
CA ASN A 310 -11.34 7.74 10.30
C ASN A 310 -10.29 7.08 11.21
N PHE A 311 -9.13 6.70 10.65
CA PHE A 311 -8.02 6.16 11.43
C PHE A 311 -7.46 7.17 12.44
N MET A 312 -7.32 8.43 12.05
CA MET A 312 -6.86 9.51 12.93
C MET A 312 -7.87 9.84 14.03
N GLU A 313 -9.18 9.75 13.76
CA GLU A 313 -10.23 9.85 14.76
C GLU A 313 -10.14 8.71 15.79
N MET A 314 -9.94 7.47 15.34
CA MET A 314 -9.73 6.32 16.23
C MET A 314 -8.46 6.48 17.09
N ARG A 315 -7.36 6.94 16.48
CA ARG A 315 -6.10 7.25 17.18
C ARG A 315 -6.32 8.31 18.26
N LYS A 316 -6.98 9.42 17.93
CA LYS A 316 -7.33 10.48 18.89
C LYS A 316 -8.18 9.96 20.04
N GLU A 317 -9.25 9.23 19.75
CA GLU A 317 -10.15 8.69 20.77
C GLU A 317 -9.42 7.76 21.74
N ARG A 318 -8.51 6.91 21.21
CA ARG A 318 -7.70 6.00 22.02
C ARG A 318 -6.72 6.75 22.92
N THR A 319 -6.03 7.76 22.39
CA THR A 319 -5.14 8.62 23.17
C THR A 319 -5.90 9.33 24.30
N GLU A 320 -7.09 9.87 24.03
CA GLU A 320 -7.92 10.51 25.04
C GLU A 320 -8.37 9.53 26.14
N ARG A 321 -8.80 8.32 25.76
CA ARG A 321 -9.17 7.27 26.73
C ARG A 321 -7.99 6.87 27.62
N LYS A 322 -6.78 6.78 27.07
CA LYS A 322 -5.55 6.47 27.82
C LYS A 322 -5.19 7.59 28.79
N GLN A 323 -5.19 8.85 28.33
CA GLN A 323 -4.95 10.01 29.19
C GLN A 323 -5.97 10.10 30.33
N ARG A 324 -7.25 9.77 30.11
CA ARG A 324 -8.25 9.71 31.18
C ARG A 324 -7.92 8.63 32.21
N ARG A 325 -7.47 7.44 31.77
CA ARG A 325 -7.07 6.35 32.67
C ARG A 325 -5.82 6.71 33.47
N GLU A 326 -4.80 7.29 32.82
CA GLU A 326 -3.57 7.74 33.48
C GLU A 326 -3.88 8.80 34.55
N LYS A 327 -4.73 9.79 34.24
CA LYS A 327 -5.20 10.78 35.23
C LYS A 327 -5.90 10.14 36.43
N VAL A 328 -6.70 9.11 36.21
CA VAL A 328 -7.36 8.36 37.30
C VAL A 328 -6.33 7.61 38.15
N ILE A 329 -5.35 6.95 37.51
CA ILE A 329 -4.27 6.23 38.21
C ILE A 329 -3.43 7.21 39.03
N ASP A 330 -3.05 8.36 38.46
CA ASP A 330 -2.29 9.40 39.16
C ASP A 330 -3.07 9.94 40.36
N MET A 331 -4.37 10.21 40.20
CA MET A 331 -5.22 10.67 41.31
C MET A 331 -5.31 9.63 42.44
N VAL A 332 -5.47 8.35 42.11
CA VAL A 332 -5.45 7.26 43.10
C VAL A 332 -4.09 7.16 43.79
N CYS A 333 -3.00 7.22 43.03
CA CYS A 333 -1.63 7.18 43.54
C CYS A 333 -1.37 8.33 44.54
N VAL A 334 -1.73 9.56 44.17
CA VAL A 334 -1.60 10.74 45.04
C VAL A 334 -2.46 10.59 46.30
N THR A 335 -3.69 10.09 46.18
CA THR A 335 -4.58 9.87 47.33
C THR A 335 -4.01 8.84 48.31
N VAL A 336 -3.45 7.73 47.79
CA VAL A 336 -2.78 6.71 48.60
C VAL A 336 -1.52 7.27 49.28
N MET A 337 -0.70 8.04 48.56
CA MET A 337 0.49 8.68 49.14
C MET A 337 0.14 9.64 50.27
N VAL A 338 -0.91 10.46 50.11
CA VAL A 338 -1.40 11.37 51.17
C VAL A 338 -1.92 10.57 52.37
N ALA A 339 -2.67 9.49 52.16
CA ALA A 339 -3.18 8.64 53.24
C ALA A 339 -2.04 7.99 54.05
N ILE A 340 -1.01 7.46 53.37
CA ILE A 340 0.19 6.89 54.03
C ILE A 340 0.90 7.96 54.85
N PHE A 341 1.06 9.17 54.30
CA PHE A 341 1.70 10.28 55.01
C PHE A 341 0.92 10.67 56.27
N LEU A 342 -0.41 10.82 56.17
CA LEU A 342 -1.26 11.13 57.33
C LEU A 342 -1.22 10.02 58.39
N ALA A 343 -1.24 8.75 57.98
CA ALA A 343 -1.11 7.61 58.87
C ALA A 343 0.24 7.62 59.62
N TYR A 344 1.34 7.87 58.91
CA TYR A 344 2.67 8.00 59.51
C TYR A 344 2.74 9.14 60.54
N TRP A 345 2.19 10.31 60.21
CA TRP A 345 2.12 11.44 61.15
C TRP A 345 1.28 11.12 62.38
N SER A 346 0.14 10.45 62.21
CA SER A 346 -0.68 10.01 63.35
C SER A 346 0.07 9.02 64.24
N TYR A 347 0.82 8.08 63.66
CA TYR A 347 1.67 7.15 64.42
C TYR A 347 2.72 7.89 65.25
N VAL A 348 3.43 8.86 64.64
CA VAL A 348 4.45 9.65 65.35
C VAL A 348 3.87 10.52 66.47
N LEU A 349 2.67 11.06 66.29
CA LEU A 349 2.02 11.94 67.27
C LEU A 349 1.33 11.19 68.42
N PHE A 350 0.85 9.96 68.20
CA PHE A 350 0.09 9.19 69.20
C PHE A 350 0.86 8.05 69.87
N LEU A 351 1.97 7.57 69.30
CA LEU A 351 2.86 6.55 69.91
C LEU A 351 4.16 7.12 70.50
N ARG A 352 4.19 8.43 70.71
CA ARG A 352 5.21 9.14 71.49
C ARG A 352 4.53 9.87 72.63
#